data_AF-A0A2V1B709-F1
#
_entry.id   AF-A0A2V1B709-F1
#
_cell.length_a   1.000
_cell.length_b   1.000
_cell.length_c   1.000
_cell.angle_alpha   90.00
_cell.angle_beta   90.00
_cell.angle_gamma   90.00
#
_symmetry.space_group_name_H-M   'P 1'
#
loop_
_entity.id
_entity.type
_entity.pdbx_description
1 polymer ?
#
loop_
_entity_poly.entity_id
_entity_poly.type
_entity_poly.pdbx_seq_one_letter_code
_entity_poly.pdbx_strand_id
1 'polypeptide(L)'
;MATPSEWRCLLAILLGSSATLPSTYFGWHLTSKIIASVHVSSNQAHWVGRARDEAYNLCYDGCNDCLDVKMIESACRLTAIVHVPEVVCDANQLWTWDEDAKYPLECLVAIGDIFKEDELAWKRFWYKPLYLVALLVAASMGFFVWAISLGILDGFQIFEPRPTEYQAIGQPPARPQIPARRQSTPNIKTPLLATAIILLSLPVQVRAYACTTQPAHNALFSSPDNTLYGVIHGWISSCYDETYSCGESCTSSASSGQKSCDAIYCSHPRTAKTPREFVNEAAERIVECGFRMVDFVPGVVDRRVPNPRIEGRLWVKVAVNRFNGTTGDGGESEVDGMVKCLYDIVQPPTW
;
A
#
# COMPACT_ATOMS: atom_id res chain seq x y z
N MET A 1 17.91 -56.66 -3.50
CA MET A 1 19.22 -56.14 -3.96
C MET A 1 18.91 -54.96 -4.86
N ALA A 2 19.39 -53.77 -4.49
CA ALA A 2 19.12 -52.58 -5.29
C ALA A 2 19.90 -52.64 -6.62
N THR A 3 19.27 -52.20 -7.70
CA THR A 3 19.90 -52.21 -9.03
C THR A 3 20.96 -51.11 -9.14
N PRO A 4 21.94 -51.22 -10.05
CA PRO A 4 22.97 -50.18 -10.25
C PRO A 4 22.37 -48.79 -10.54
N SER A 5 21.18 -48.74 -11.16
CA SER A 5 20.43 -47.51 -11.41
C SER A 5 19.89 -46.85 -10.13
N GLU A 6 19.45 -47.65 -9.16
CA GLU A 6 18.94 -47.15 -7.88
C GLU A 6 20.07 -46.54 -7.04
N TRP A 7 21.26 -47.16 -7.04
CA TRP A 7 22.43 -46.61 -6.36
C TRP A 7 22.89 -45.26 -6.92
N ARG A 8 22.78 -45.05 -8.24
CA ARG A 8 23.11 -43.78 -8.91
C ARG A 8 22.17 -42.65 -8.49
N CYS A 9 20.86 -42.91 -8.48
CA CYS A 9 19.88 -41.95 -8.01
C CYS A 9 20.11 -41.59 -6.54
N LEU A 10 20.39 -42.58 -5.68
CA LEU A 10 20.70 -42.34 -4.27
C LEU A 10 21.96 -41.50 -4.07
N LEU A 11 23.04 -41.79 -4.80
CA LEU A 11 24.28 -40.99 -4.75
C LEU A 11 24.07 -39.55 -5.24
N ALA A 12 23.32 -39.35 -6.34
CA ALA A 12 23.02 -38.02 -6.86
C ALA A 12 22.15 -37.20 -5.88
N ILE A 13 21.18 -37.84 -5.20
CA ILE A 13 20.36 -37.20 -4.17
C ILE A 13 21.23 -36.84 -2.95
N LEU A 14 22.12 -37.73 -2.51
CA LEU A 14 23.02 -37.47 -1.39
C LEU A 14 23.96 -36.29 -1.67
N LEU A 15 24.56 -36.23 -2.87
CA LEU A 15 25.42 -35.12 -3.30
C LEU A 15 24.64 -33.80 -3.48
N GLY A 16 23.41 -33.84 -3.99
CA GLY A 16 22.56 -32.65 -4.05
C GLY A 16 22.18 -32.15 -2.66
N SER A 17 21.80 -33.06 -1.76
CA SER A 17 21.38 -32.73 -0.39
C SER A 17 22.51 -32.13 0.45
N SER A 18 23.74 -32.65 0.32
CA SER A 18 24.91 -32.15 1.07
C SER A 18 25.33 -30.74 0.67
N ALA A 19 24.98 -30.27 -0.53
CA ALA A 19 25.17 -28.89 -0.96
C ALA A 19 24.05 -27.93 -0.47
N THR A 20 22.82 -28.42 -0.35
CA THR A 20 21.66 -27.60 0.06
C THR A 20 21.62 -27.27 1.56
N LEU A 21 22.01 -28.19 2.45
CA LEU A 21 21.94 -27.96 3.89
C LEU A 21 22.91 -26.85 4.37
N PRO A 22 24.19 -26.81 3.95
CA PRO A 22 25.10 -25.75 4.36
C PRO A 22 24.73 -24.39 3.77
N SER A 23 24.22 -24.36 2.53
CA SER A 23 23.84 -23.12 1.85
C SER A 23 22.58 -22.49 2.48
N THR A 24 21.60 -23.31 2.86
CA THR A 24 20.41 -22.84 3.59
C THR A 24 20.77 -22.35 4.99
N TYR A 25 21.63 -23.07 5.73
CA TYR A 25 22.12 -22.64 7.05
C TYR A 25 22.91 -21.32 6.96
N PHE A 26 23.82 -21.20 5.98
CA PHE A 26 24.57 -19.98 5.75
C PHE A 26 23.66 -18.81 5.36
N GLY A 27 22.68 -19.05 4.48
CA GLY A 27 21.67 -18.05 4.10
C GLY A 27 20.85 -17.57 5.29
N TRP A 28 20.41 -18.47 6.16
CA TRP A 28 19.72 -18.14 7.41
C TRP A 28 20.60 -17.32 8.35
N HIS A 29 21.83 -17.73 8.58
CA HIS A 29 22.74 -17.03 9.51
C HIS A 29 23.18 -15.66 8.97
N LEU A 30 23.36 -15.53 7.65
CA LEU A 30 23.66 -14.24 7.02
C LEU A 30 22.45 -13.29 7.12
N THR A 31 21.25 -13.77 6.81
CA THR A 31 20.01 -12.96 6.90
C THR A 31 19.72 -12.55 8.33
N SER A 32 19.89 -13.44 9.32
CA SER A 32 19.70 -13.10 10.73
C SER A 32 20.71 -12.06 11.22
N LYS A 33 21.97 -12.14 10.80
CA LYS A 33 22.98 -11.11 11.08
C LYS A 33 22.65 -9.78 10.41
N ILE A 34 22.21 -9.79 9.15
CA ILE A 34 21.81 -8.56 8.45
C ILE A 34 20.63 -7.91 9.18
N ILE A 35 19.61 -8.69 9.53
CA ILE A 35 18.43 -8.24 10.29
C ILE A 35 18.83 -7.66 11.66
N ALA A 36 19.78 -8.30 12.35
CA ALA A 36 20.29 -7.80 13.62
C ALA A 36 21.13 -6.51 13.45
N SER A 37 21.74 -6.31 12.29
CA SER A 37 22.54 -5.12 11.96
C SER A 37 21.72 -3.98 11.33
N VAL A 38 20.40 -4.11 11.24
CA VAL A 38 19.54 -3.01 10.77
C VAL A 38 19.49 -1.94 11.85
N HIS A 39 20.15 -0.83 11.57
CA HIS A 39 20.10 0.36 12.42
C HIS A 39 19.22 1.42 11.76
N VAL A 40 18.44 2.11 12.59
CA VAL A 40 17.79 3.38 12.24
C VAL A 40 18.58 4.52 12.89
N SER A 41 18.30 5.76 12.53
CA SER A 41 18.95 6.92 13.15
C SER A 41 18.86 6.80 14.68
N SER A 42 19.99 6.86 15.38
CA SER A 42 20.01 6.88 16.85
C SER A 42 19.72 8.27 17.42
N ASN A 43 19.68 9.29 16.56
CA ASN A 43 19.47 10.66 16.97
C ASN A 43 18.01 10.90 17.38
N GLN A 44 17.76 11.13 18.67
CA GLN A 44 16.42 11.41 19.19
C GLN A 44 15.79 12.67 18.56
N ALA A 45 16.60 13.70 18.26
CA ALA A 45 16.10 14.94 17.66
C ALA A 45 15.49 14.70 16.26
N HIS A 46 15.99 13.72 15.52
CA HIS A 46 15.43 13.33 14.23
C HIS A 46 13.99 12.79 14.39
N TRP A 47 13.77 11.91 15.37
CA TRP A 47 12.46 11.31 15.63
C TRP A 47 11.47 12.28 16.25
N VAL A 48 11.93 13.16 17.14
CA VAL A 48 11.11 14.25 17.70
C VAL A 48 10.70 15.23 16.59
N GLY A 49 11.61 15.58 15.69
CA GLY A 49 11.29 16.41 14.52
C GLY A 49 10.23 15.77 13.64
N ARG A 50 10.43 14.48 13.31
CA ARG A 50 9.45 13.69 12.55
C ARG A 50 8.10 13.59 13.26
N ALA A 51 8.09 13.34 14.57
CA ALA A 51 6.87 13.30 15.37
C ALA A 51 6.11 14.63 15.33
N ARG A 52 6.83 15.74 15.37
CA ARG A 52 6.25 17.07 15.24
C ARG A 52 5.63 17.26 13.87
N ASP A 53 6.34 16.95 12.80
CA ASP A 53 5.89 17.25 11.44
C ASP A 53 4.82 16.27 10.93
N GLU A 54 5.04 14.96 11.11
CA GLU A 54 4.19 13.90 10.54
C GLU A 54 3.01 13.50 11.45
N ALA A 55 3.05 13.80 12.76
CA ALA A 55 1.94 13.52 13.67
C ALA A 55 1.27 14.78 14.19
N TYR A 56 2.00 15.62 14.94
CA TYR A 56 1.38 16.77 15.61
C TYR A 56 0.91 17.85 14.62
N ASN A 57 1.81 18.43 13.82
CA ASN A 57 1.48 19.48 12.85
C ASN A 57 0.44 18.97 11.85
N LEU A 58 0.61 17.75 11.34
CA LEU A 58 -0.36 17.16 10.43
C LEU A 58 -1.74 16.98 11.09
N CYS A 59 -1.81 16.61 12.38
CA CYS A 59 -3.08 16.52 13.10
C CYS A 59 -3.67 17.90 13.44
N TYR A 60 -2.84 18.87 13.79
CA TYR A 60 -3.27 20.19 14.28
C TYR A 60 -3.56 21.15 13.11
N ASP A 61 -2.56 21.42 12.27
CA ASP A 61 -2.66 22.32 11.11
C ASP A 61 -3.39 21.67 9.93
N GLY A 62 -3.48 20.33 9.93
CA GLY A 62 -4.02 19.58 8.82
C GLY A 62 -3.05 19.56 7.64
N CYS A 63 -3.60 19.57 6.44
CA CYS A 63 -2.83 19.73 5.22
C CYS A 63 -3.38 20.89 4.39
N ASN A 64 -2.53 21.48 3.55
CA ASN A 64 -2.99 22.41 2.52
C ASN A 64 -3.28 21.63 1.25
N ASP A 65 -4.56 21.49 0.93
CA ASP A 65 -5.09 20.91 -0.30
C ASP A 65 -4.61 19.48 -0.61
N CYS A 66 -4.35 18.66 0.42
CA CYS A 66 -3.89 17.29 0.21
C CYS A 66 -5.01 16.36 -0.27
N LEU A 67 -4.65 15.40 -1.11
CA LEU A 67 -5.57 14.35 -1.57
C LEU A 67 -5.81 13.26 -0.51
N ASP A 68 -4.80 12.97 0.30
CA ASP A 68 -4.87 11.91 1.30
C ASP A 68 -5.20 12.45 2.68
N VAL A 69 -6.48 12.77 2.84
CA VAL A 69 -7.05 13.23 4.11
C VAL A 69 -6.95 12.17 5.22
N LYS A 70 -6.83 10.89 4.86
CA LYS A 70 -6.71 9.80 5.86
C LYS A 70 -5.40 9.87 6.64
N MET A 71 -4.36 10.50 6.08
CA MET A 71 -3.13 10.75 6.82
C MET A 71 -3.38 11.65 8.03
N ILE A 72 -4.27 12.65 7.91
CA ILE A 72 -4.63 13.54 9.02
C ILE A 72 -5.32 12.75 10.14
N GLU A 73 -6.32 11.92 9.80
CA GLU A 73 -7.01 11.07 10.79
C GLU A 73 -6.04 10.09 11.46
N SER A 74 -5.10 9.53 10.69
CA SER A 74 -4.09 8.61 11.21
C SER A 74 -3.10 9.30 12.14
N ALA A 75 -2.64 10.50 11.78
CA ALA A 75 -1.79 11.34 12.60
C ALA A 75 -2.48 11.70 13.93
N CYS A 76 -3.73 12.15 13.88
CA CYS A 76 -4.51 12.46 15.07
C CYS A 76 -4.73 11.24 15.95
N ARG A 77 -5.04 10.08 15.37
CA ARG A 77 -5.16 8.83 16.11
C ARG A 77 -3.84 8.43 16.78
N LEU A 78 -2.71 8.63 16.11
CA LEU A 78 -1.39 8.34 16.68
C LEU A 78 -1.14 9.19 17.93
N THR A 79 -1.48 10.49 17.91
CA THR A 79 -1.36 11.35 19.09
C THR A 79 -2.25 10.90 20.25
N ALA A 80 -3.49 10.48 19.95
CA ALA A 80 -4.46 10.05 20.96
C ALA A 80 -4.13 8.70 21.63
N ILE A 81 -3.41 7.81 20.95
CA ILE A 81 -3.01 6.50 21.50
C ILE A 81 -1.84 6.62 22.48
N VAL A 82 -1.03 7.68 22.37
CA VAL A 82 0.13 7.87 23.23
C VAL A 82 -0.31 8.29 24.63
N HIS A 83 0.06 7.47 25.62
CA HIS A 83 -0.21 7.74 27.02
C HIS A 83 1.08 8.11 27.75
N VAL A 84 1.19 9.37 28.13
CA VAL A 84 2.25 9.88 29.02
C VAL A 84 1.58 10.26 30.35
N PRO A 85 2.06 9.77 31.51
CA PRO A 85 1.47 10.13 32.80
C PRO A 85 1.40 11.66 32.99
N GLU A 86 0.27 12.15 33.48
CA GLU A 86 0.04 13.57 33.81
C GLU A 86 0.05 14.54 32.61
N VAL A 87 0.21 14.04 31.38
CA VAL A 87 0.27 14.87 30.17
C VAL A 87 -0.76 14.40 29.15
N VAL A 88 -1.59 15.32 28.66
CA VAL A 88 -2.54 15.04 27.57
C VAL A 88 -1.80 15.11 26.25
N CYS A 89 -1.62 13.97 25.58
CA CYS A 89 -1.01 13.90 24.24
C CYS A 89 -2.05 13.89 23.11
N ASP A 90 -3.35 13.88 23.39
CA ASP A 90 -4.34 13.92 22.32
C ASP A 90 -4.35 15.31 21.66
N ALA A 91 -3.78 15.42 20.47
CA ALA A 91 -3.72 16.69 19.73
C ALA A 91 -5.12 17.21 19.36
N ASN A 92 -6.14 16.34 19.33
CA ASN A 92 -7.52 16.78 19.12
C ASN A 92 -8.13 17.45 20.35
N GLN A 93 -7.47 17.42 21.51
CA GLN A 93 -7.92 18.06 22.76
C GLN A 93 -7.06 19.27 23.15
N LEU A 94 -5.89 19.42 22.52
CA LEU A 94 -4.95 20.52 22.79
C LEU A 94 -5.29 21.72 21.90
N TRP A 95 -6.20 22.56 22.36
CA TRP A 95 -6.66 23.75 21.61
C TRP A 95 -5.88 25.00 22.05
N THR A 96 -4.70 24.81 22.63
CA THR A 96 -3.87 25.87 23.22
C THR A 96 -3.00 26.55 22.17
N TRP A 97 -2.96 27.88 22.26
CA TRP A 97 -2.52 28.84 21.24
C TRP A 97 -1.09 29.35 21.45
N ASP A 98 -0.44 28.96 22.54
CA ASP A 98 0.90 29.43 22.82
C ASP A 98 1.88 28.72 21.90
N GLU A 99 2.46 29.48 20.96
CA GLU A 99 3.48 28.95 20.05
C GLU A 99 4.71 28.42 20.78
N ASP A 100 4.91 28.86 22.03
CA ASP A 100 5.98 28.41 22.91
C ASP A 100 5.53 27.28 23.86
N ALA A 101 4.22 27.14 24.14
CA ALA A 101 3.64 25.94 24.78
C ALA A 101 3.12 24.92 23.77
N LYS A 102 3.76 24.86 22.59
CA LYS A 102 3.53 23.81 21.58
C LYS A 102 3.67 22.44 22.25
N TYR A 103 2.78 21.53 21.81
CA TYR A 103 2.67 20.12 22.14
C TYR A 103 3.83 19.54 22.98
N PRO A 104 3.56 18.97 24.18
CA PRO A 104 4.57 18.58 25.15
C PRO A 104 5.70 17.73 24.55
N LEU A 105 6.95 18.04 24.92
CA LEU A 105 8.12 17.35 24.39
C LEU A 105 8.08 15.85 24.71
N GLU A 106 7.55 15.49 25.87
CA GLU A 106 7.37 14.12 26.33
C GLU A 106 6.47 13.33 25.38
N CYS A 107 5.38 13.94 24.90
CA CYS A 107 4.50 13.34 23.91
C CYS A 107 5.21 13.19 22.55
N LEU A 108 6.03 14.17 22.12
CA LEU A 108 6.80 14.05 20.87
C LEU A 108 7.85 12.95 20.95
N VAL A 109 8.51 12.78 22.10
CA VAL A 109 9.47 11.71 22.31
C VAL A 109 8.78 10.35 22.23
N ALA A 110 7.64 10.19 22.89
CA ALA A 110 6.88 8.94 22.86
C ALA A 110 6.37 8.59 21.44
N ILE A 111 5.84 9.57 20.69
CA ILE A 111 5.49 9.37 19.27
C ILE A 111 6.73 9.05 18.43
N GLY A 112 7.85 9.74 18.68
CA GLY A 112 9.11 9.52 17.99
C GLY A 112 9.62 8.08 18.16
N ASP A 113 9.46 7.50 19.35
CA ASP A 113 9.79 6.10 19.62
C ASP A 113 8.89 5.14 18.83
N ILE A 114 7.59 5.43 18.68
CA ILE A 114 6.69 4.65 17.80
C ILE A 114 7.19 4.71 16.35
N PHE A 115 7.49 5.90 15.82
CA PHE A 115 8.02 6.03 14.46
C PHE A 115 9.33 5.27 14.26
N LYS A 116 10.21 5.30 15.26
CA LYS A 116 11.49 4.57 15.24
C LYS A 116 11.26 3.06 15.21
N GLU A 117 10.34 2.56 16.02
CA GLU A 117 9.97 1.14 16.06
C GLU A 117 9.32 0.68 14.75
N ASP A 118 8.41 1.47 14.19
CA ASP A 118 7.77 1.20 12.91
C ASP A 118 8.77 1.17 11.76
N GLU A 119 9.74 2.09 11.74
CA GLU A 119 10.76 2.11 10.69
C GLU A 119 11.72 0.91 10.81
N LEU A 120 12.04 0.49 12.05
CA LEU A 120 12.77 -0.76 12.30
C LEU A 120 11.96 -1.98 11.83
N ALA A 121 10.67 -2.03 12.16
CA ALA A 121 9.78 -3.11 11.76
C ALA A 121 9.64 -3.19 10.24
N TRP A 122 9.48 -2.05 9.58
CA TRP A 122 9.41 -1.94 8.13
C TRP A 122 10.69 -2.41 7.45
N LYS A 123 11.85 -1.96 7.92
CA LYS A 123 13.15 -2.44 7.41
C LYS A 123 13.26 -3.96 7.59
N ARG A 124 12.98 -4.47 8.80
CA ARG A 124 12.98 -5.93 9.09
C ARG A 124 12.01 -6.69 8.18
N PHE A 125 10.83 -6.14 7.88
CA PHE A 125 9.84 -6.74 6.99
C PHE A 125 10.42 -6.91 5.57
N TRP A 126 11.06 -5.89 5.00
CA TRP A 126 11.69 -5.97 3.67
C TRP A 126 12.91 -6.91 3.61
N TYR A 127 13.56 -7.20 4.74
CA TYR A 127 14.61 -8.22 4.79
C TYR A 127 14.08 -9.67 4.87
N LYS A 128 12.80 -9.89 5.20
CA LYS A 128 12.20 -11.24 5.17
C LYS A 128 12.14 -11.86 3.77
N PRO A 129 11.73 -11.17 2.68
CA PRO A 129 11.75 -11.76 1.34
C PRO A 129 13.16 -12.07 0.83
N LEU A 130 14.21 -11.41 1.33
CA LEU A 130 15.61 -11.78 1.03
C LEU A 130 15.93 -13.22 1.46
N TYR A 131 15.28 -13.73 2.51
CA TYR A 131 15.39 -15.15 2.88
C TYR A 131 14.78 -16.07 1.81
N LEU A 132 13.62 -15.70 1.24
CA LEU A 132 13.02 -16.46 0.14
C LEU A 132 13.92 -16.44 -1.10
N VAL A 133 14.54 -15.30 -1.42
CA VAL A 133 15.52 -15.21 -2.50
C VAL A 133 16.73 -16.11 -2.22
N ALA A 134 17.27 -16.09 -1.00
CA ALA A 134 18.39 -16.96 -0.61
C ALA A 134 18.03 -18.45 -0.71
N LEU A 135 16.81 -18.84 -0.31
CA LEU A 135 16.32 -20.21 -0.48
C LEU A 135 16.17 -20.60 -1.96
N LEU A 136 15.66 -19.71 -2.80
CA LEU A 136 15.54 -19.96 -4.25
C LEU A 136 16.91 -20.12 -4.91
N VAL A 137 17.90 -19.32 -4.50
CA VAL A 137 19.30 -19.46 -4.97
C VAL A 137 19.92 -20.76 -4.48
N ALA A 138 19.70 -21.16 -3.22
CA ALA A 138 20.19 -22.44 -2.71
C ALA A 138 19.54 -23.63 -3.44
N ALA A 139 18.25 -23.56 -3.71
CA ALA A 139 17.51 -24.59 -4.45
C ALA A 139 17.98 -24.68 -5.91
N SER A 140 18.20 -23.55 -6.60
CA SER A 140 18.70 -23.56 -7.97
C SER A 140 20.11 -24.13 -8.04
N MET A 141 21.01 -23.75 -7.12
CA MET A 141 22.35 -24.33 -7.01
C MET A 141 22.31 -25.84 -6.77
N GLY A 142 21.44 -26.32 -5.88
CA GLY A 142 21.24 -27.75 -5.64
C GLY A 142 20.77 -28.49 -6.90
N PHE A 143 19.82 -27.91 -7.64
CA PHE A 143 19.34 -28.46 -8.91
C PHE A 143 20.44 -28.49 -9.98
N PHE A 144 21.25 -27.43 -10.09
CA PHE A 144 22.39 -27.39 -11.03
C PHE A 144 23.42 -28.47 -10.72
N VAL A 145 23.81 -28.63 -9.44
CA VAL A 145 24.76 -29.69 -9.02
C VAL A 145 24.19 -31.09 -9.30
N TRP A 146 22.90 -31.30 -9.02
CA TRP A 146 22.22 -32.56 -9.32
C TRP A 146 22.22 -32.87 -10.83
N ALA A 147 21.86 -31.90 -11.68
CA ALA A 147 21.83 -32.06 -13.12
C ALA A 147 23.22 -32.37 -13.71
N ILE A 148 24.27 -31.68 -13.25
CA ILE A 148 25.66 -31.95 -13.68
C ILE A 148 26.10 -33.36 -13.25
N SER A 149 25.78 -33.77 -12.02
CA SER A 149 26.15 -35.10 -11.49
C SER A 149 25.53 -36.23 -12.32
N LEU A 150 24.26 -36.09 -12.72
CA LEU A 150 23.60 -37.03 -13.62
C LEU A 150 24.29 -37.07 -14.99
N GLY A 151 24.61 -35.92 -15.58
CA GLY A 151 25.32 -35.85 -16.87
C GLY A 151 26.69 -36.54 -16.84
N ILE A 152 27.45 -36.41 -15.74
CA ILE A 152 28.74 -37.09 -15.57
C ILE A 152 28.55 -38.61 -15.45
N LEU A 153 27.59 -39.06 -14.63
CA LEU A 153 27.31 -40.49 -14.44
C LEU A 153 26.84 -41.18 -15.73
N ASP A 154 26.06 -40.49 -16.56
CA ASP A 154 25.62 -41.01 -17.86
C ASP A 154 26.75 -40.97 -18.89
N GLY A 155 27.60 -39.93 -18.87
CA GLY A 155 28.78 -39.83 -19.74
C GLY A 155 29.79 -40.97 -19.55
N PHE A 156 29.91 -41.51 -18.33
CA PHE A 156 30.77 -42.68 -18.06
C PHE A 156 30.30 -43.97 -18.74
N GLN A 157 29.05 -44.09 -19.21
CA GLN A 157 28.58 -45.25 -19.97
C GLN A 157 29.05 -45.25 -21.44
N ILE A 158 29.54 -44.12 -21.95
CA ILE A 158 30.08 -44.06 -23.32
C ILE A 158 31.43 -44.80 -23.43
N PHE A 159 32.10 -45.05 -22.30
CA PHE A 159 33.37 -45.77 -22.23
C PHE A 159 33.24 -47.27 -21.94
N GLU A 160 32.02 -47.80 -21.86
CA GLU A 160 31.85 -49.25 -21.87
C GLU A 160 32.18 -49.71 -23.29
N PRO A 161 33.29 -50.46 -23.51
CA PRO A 161 33.66 -50.89 -24.84
C PRO A 161 32.49 -51.69 -25.38
N ARG A 162 31.84 -51.18 -26.44
CA ARG A 162 30.93 -52.00 -27.22
C ARG A 162 31.66 -53.32 -27.46
N PRO A 163 31.10 -54.48 -27.09
CA PRO A 163 31.67 -55.73 -27.51
C PRO A 163 31.80 -55.65 -29.03
N THR A 164 33.04 -55.74 -29.51
CA THR A 164 33.38 -55.67 -30.92
C THR A 164 32.75 -56.89 -31.58
N GLU A 165 31.51 -56.74 -32.01
CA GLU A 165 30.83 -57.75 -32.79
C GLU A 165 31.48 -57.75 -34.17
N TYR A 166 32.39 -58.70 -34.37
CA TYR A 166 32.93 -59.07 -35.67
C TYR A 166 31.78 -59.56 -36.55
N GLN A 167 31.17 -58.67 -37.34
CA GLN A 167 30.30 -59.08 -38.44
C GLN A 167 31.08 -59.11 -39.75
N ALA A 168 31.18 -60.33 -40.25
CA ALA A 168 31.80 -60.72 -41.50
C ALA A 168 31.16 -60.00 -42.70
N ILE A 169 32.04 -59.65 -43.64
CA ILE A 169 31.73 -59.13 -44.96
C ILE A 169 31.07 -60.25 -45.79
N GLY A 170 29.86 -60.01 -46.31
CA GLY A 170 29.18 -60.99 -47.18
C GLY A 170 27.89 -60.51 -47.84
N GLN A 171 28.03 -59.82 -48.98
CA GLN A 171 27.14 -59.82 -50.17
C GLN A 171 25.74 -59.11 -50.15
N PRO A 172 25.20 -58.78 -51.36
CA PRO A 172 24.40 -57.58 -51.61
C PRO A 172 22.92 -57.90 -52.00
N PRO A 173 22.20 -56.98 -52.67
CA PRO A 173 21.01 -56.30 -52.16
C PRO A 173 19.70 -57.03 -52.45
N ALA A 174 18.76 -57.00 -51.50
CA ALA A 174 17.37 -57.30 -51.75
C ALA A 174 16.47 -56.21 -51.12
N ARG A 175 15.77 -55.46 -51.98
CA ARG A 175 14.40 -54.97 -51.71
C ARG A 175 13.56 -56.18 -51.26
N PRO A 176 12.50 -56.08 -50.42
CA PRO A 176 11.56 -54.95 -50.36
C PRO A 176 10.89 -54.71 -48.97
N GLN A 177 9.91 -53.81 -48.99
CA GLN A 177 8.74 -53.67 -48.09
C GLN A 177 8.91 -52.86 -46.82
N ILE A 178 8.15 -51.77 -46.79
CA ILE A 178 7.84 -50.90 -45.66
C ILE A 178 6.69 -51.58 -44.88
N PRO A 179 6.89 -52.04 -43.64
CA PRO A 179 5.79 -52.17 -42.71
C PRO A 179 5.63 -50.86 -41.94
N ALA A 180 4.39 -50.37 -41.91
CA ALA A 180 3.95 -49.21 -41.16
C ALA A 180 4.36 -49.34 -39.68
N ARG A 181 5.36 -48.55 -39.27
CA ARG A 181 5.77 -48.43 -37.88
C ARG A 181 4.78 -47.51 -37.17
N ARG A 182 3.85 -48.11 -36.42
CA ARG A 182 3.07 -47.44 -35.38
C ARG A 182 4.04 -46.68 -34.46
N GLN A 183 4.05 -45.36 -34.57
CA GLN A 183 4.60 -44.48 -33.55
C GLN A 183 3.63 -44.51 -32.37
N SER A 184 3.86 -45.41 -31.41
CA SER A 184 3.31 -45.24 -30.07
C SER A 184 4.09 -44.11 -29.41
N THR A 185 3.57 -42.89 -29.51
CA THR A 185 3.95 -41.81 -28.62
C THR A 185 3.59 -42.24 -27.19
N PRO A 186 4.52 -42.24 -26.22
CA PRO A 186 4.14 -42.39 -24.83
C PRO A 186 3.33 -41.14 -24.45
N ASN A 187 2.04 -41.37 -24.19
CA ASN A 187 1.15 -40.40 -23.55
C ASN A 187 1.69 -40.10 -22.15
N ILE A 188 2.62 -39.16 -22.05
CA ILE A 188 2.95 -38.48 -20.80
C ILE A 188 1.74 -37.59 -20.50
N LYS A 189 0.79 -38.16 -19.77
CA LYS A 189 -0.28 -37.39 -19.12
C LYS A 189 0.37 -36.55 -18.03
N THR A 190 0.85 -35.36 -18.37
CA THR A 190 1.02 -34.30 -17.40
C THR A 190 -0.39 -33.90 -16.94
N PRO A 191 -0.75 -34.05 -15.65
CA PRO A 191 -1.91 -33.35 -15.14
C PRO A 191 -1.51 -31.88 -15.12
N LEU A 192 -1.90 -31.15 -16.17
CA LEU A 192 -1.98 -29.71 -16.15
C LEU A 192 -2.89 -29.36 -14.98
N LEU A 193 -2.26 -29.04 -13.85
CA LEU A 193 -2.81 -28.24 -12.77
C LEU A 193 -3.17 -26.89 -13.37
N ALA A 194 -4.30 -26.85 -14.08
CA ALA A 194 -5.01 -25.64 -14.39
C ALA A 194 -5.64 -25.18 -13.07
N THR A 195 -4.83 -24.54 -12.24
CA THR A 195 -5.31 -23.69 -11.17
C THR A 195 -6.18 -22.63 -11.83
N ALA A 196 -7.49 -22.85 -11.72
CA ALA A 196 -8.52 -21.95 -12.16
C ALA A 196 -8.35 -20.62 -11.42
N ILE A 197 -7.78 -19.63 -12.10
CA ILE A 197 -7.84 -18.22 -11.69
C ILE A 197 -9.26 -17.74 -12.01
N ILE A 198 -10.24 -18.17 -11.21
CA ILE A 198 -11.59 -17.61 -11.20
C ILE A 198 -11.60 -16.58 -10.05
N LEU A 199 -11.07 -15.39 -10.32
CA LEU A 199 -11.05 -14.28 -9.35
C LEU A 199 -11.43 -12.91 -9.93
N LEU A 200 -11.91 -12.82 -11.19
CA LEU A 200 -12.04 -11.53 -11.89
C LEU A 200 -13.44 -11.19 -12.43
N SER A 201 -14.52 -11.77 -11.90
CA SER A 201 -15.89 -11.35 -12.24
C SER A 201 -16.71 -10.94 -11.02
N LEU A 202 -16.08 -10.25 -10.06
CA LEU A 202 -16.84 -9.42 -9.12
C LEU A 202 -17.26 -8.16 -9.87
N PRO A 203 -18.54 -7.73 -9.78
CA PRO A 203 -18.96 -6.46 -10.34
C PRO A 203 -18.08 -5.37 -9.74
N VAL A 204 -17.30 -4.68 -10.58
CA VAL A 204 -16.51 -3.53 -10.19
C VAL A 204 -17.51 -2.47 -9.76
N GLN A 205 -17.82 -2.40 -8.47
CA GLN A 205 -18.51 -1.25 -7.92
C GLN A 205 -17.58 -0.06 -8.17
N VAL A 206 -17.99 0.82 -9.08
CA VAL A 206 -17.27 2.07 -9.36
C VAL A 206 -17.36 2.90 -8.08
N ARG A 207 -16.39 2.76 -7.19
CA ARG A 207 -16.27 3.58 -6.00
C ARG A 207 -15.76 4.94 -6.44
N ALA A 208 -16.49 5.98 -6.09
CA ALA A 208 -16.00 7.33 -6.28
C ALA A 208 -14.69 7.52 -5.52
N TYR A 209 -13.75 8.27 -6.10
CA TYR A 209 -12.42 8.57 -5.57
C TYR A 209 -12.18 10.08 -5.49
N ALA A 210 -11.30 10.50 -4.59
CA ALA A 210 -10.92 11.91 -4.43
C ALA A 210 -10.12 12.40 -5.66
N CYS A 211 -10.46 13.57 -6.19
CA CYS A 211 -9.79 14.18 -7.34
C CYS A 211 -9.77 15.72 -7.23
N THR A 212 -8.86 16.38 -7.95
CA THR A 212 -8.65 17.85 -7.92
C THR A 212 -8.91 18.51 -9.28
N THR A 213 -9.88 17.98 -10.04
CA THR A 213 -10.20 18.48 -11.39
C THR A 213 -10.91 19.82 -11.41
N GLN A 214 -11.48 20.25 -10.28
CA GLN A 214 -12.19 21.52 -10.12
C GLN A 214 -11.44 22.46 -9.19
N PRO A 215 -11.57 23.80 -9.39
CA PRO A 215 -10.93 24.77 -8.52
C PRO A 215 -11.48 24.68 -7.09
N ALA A 216 -10.64 25.02 -6.12
CA ALA A 216 -11.05 25.13 -4.73
C ALA A 216 -12.15 26.20 -4.56
N HIS A 217 -13.00 26.01 -3.56
CA HIS A 217 -14.09 26.90 -3.23
C HIS A 217 -14.04 27.29 -1.75
N ASN A 218 -14.26 28.58 -1.48
CA ASN A 218 -14.31 29.13 -0.14
C ASN A 218 -15.70 29.68 0.15
N ALA A 219 -16.21 29.41 1.34
CA ALA A 219 -17.34 30.14 1.91
C ALA A 219 -16.94 30.71 3.28
N LEU A 220 -17.34 31.95 3.54
CA LEU A 220 -17.00 32.65 4.76
C LEU A 220 -18.20 32.65 5.71
N PHE A 221 -17.93 32.63 7.01
CA PHE A 221 -18.96 32.67 8.03
C PHE A 221 -18.56 33.57 9.21
N SER A 222 -19.54 34.11 9.92
CA SER A 222 -19.32 34.88 11.14
C SER A 222 -20.33 34.54 12.22
N SER A 223 -19.92 34.74 13.47
CA SER A 223 -20.82 34.65 14.62
C SER A 223 -21.83 35.82 14.61
N PRO A 224 -22.98 35.69 15.29
CA PRO A 224 -24.01 36.72 15.33
C PRO A 224 -23.50 38.09 15.82
N ASP A 225 -22.55 38.08 16.75
CA ASP A 225 -21.91 39.25 17.36
C ASP A 225 -20.71 39.81 16.57
N ASN A 226 -20.32 39.17 15.46
CA ASN A 226 -19.15 39.53 14.64
C ASN A 226 -17.83 39.56 15.43
N THR A 227 -17.62 38.59 16.32
CA THR A 227 -16.36 38.49 17.04
C THR A 227 -15.55 37.26 16.64
N LEU A 228 -16.23 36.24 16.13
CA LEU A 228 -15.65 35.01 15.60
C LEU A 228 -15.94 34.92 14.09
N TYR A 229 -14.90 34.68 13.31
CA TYR A 229 -14.94 34.60 11.86
C TYR A 229 -14.32 33.29 11.41
N GLY A 230 -14.82 32.75 10.30
CA GLY A 230 -14.30 31.52 9.75
C GLY A 230 -14.40 31.40 8.25
N VAL A 231 -13.68 30.39 7.74
CA VAL A 231 -13.68 30.00 6.33
C VAL A 231 -13.87 28.49 6.24
N ILE A 232 -14.74 28.09 5.34
CA ILE A 232 -14.89 26.71 4.86
C ILE A 232 -14.14 26.64 3.55
N HIS A 233 -13.08 25.87 3.51
CA HIS A 233 -12.24 25.68 2.33
C HIS A 233 -12.43 24.26 1.80
N GLY A 234 -12.99 24.10 0.60
CA GLY A 234 -13.10 22.81 -0.09
C GLY A 234 -12.22 22.78 -1.33
N TRP A 235 -11.41 21.74 -1.48
CA TRP A 235 -10.47 21.58 -2.61
C TRP A 235 -10.60 20.23 -3.35
N ILE A 236 -11.32 19.28 -2.76
CA ILE A 236 -11.49 17.93 -3.33
C ILE A 236 -12.86 17.82 -4.01
N SER A 237 -12.87 17.13 -5.15
CA SER A 237 -14.04 16.64 -5.83
C SER A 237 -14.17 15.13 -5.67
N SER A 238 -15.40 14.61 -5.71
CA SER A 238 -15.68 13.18 -5.81
C SER A 238 -15.77 12.83 -7.29
N CYS A 239 -14.80 12.06 -7.80
CA CYS A 239 -14.78 11.60 -9.18
C CYS A 239 -15.13 10.12 -9.28
N TYR A 240 -15.58 9.70 -10.46
CA TYR A 240 -15.71 8.30 -10.83
C TYR A 240 -15.33 8.15 -12.30
N ASP A 241 -14.88 6.97 -12.68
CA ASP A 241 -14.58 6.67 -14.08
C ASP A 241 -15.85 6.20 -14.78
N GLU A 242 -16.32 7.01 -15.73
CA GLU A 242 -17.41 6.63 -16.61
C GLU A 242 -16.84 5.85 -17.79
N THR A 243 -17.30 4.60 -17.97
CA THR A 243 -16.92 3.78 -19.11
C THR A 243 -17.84 4.04 -20.29
N TYR A 244 -17.26 4.24 -21.48
CA TYR A 244 -17.99 4.44 -22.72
C TYR A 244 -17.33 3.66 -23.86
N SER A 245 -18.12 3.27 -24.85
CA SER A 245 -17.58 2.65 -26.07
C SER A 245 -16.86 3.72 -26.88
N CYS A 246 -15.56 3.51 -27.13
CA CYS A 246 -14.70 4.46 -27.85
C CYS A 246 -14.14 3.90 -29.16
N GLY A 247 -14.53 2.68 -29.53
CA GLY A 247 -14.11 2.04 -30.76
C GLY A 247 -14.53 0.57 -30.80
N GLU A 248 -14.10 -0.12 -31.84
CA GLU A 248 -14.32 -1.55 -32.03
C GLU A 248 -13.01 -2.22 -32.46
N SER A 249 -12.69 -3.35 -31.84
CA SER A 249 -11.61 -4.24 -32.27
C SER A 249 -12.23 -5.36 -33.07
N CYS A 250 -11.89 -5.46 -34.36
CA CYS A 250 -12.45 -6.47 -35.23
C CYS A 250 -11.41 -7.51 -35.62
N THR A 251 -11.77 -8.78 -35.50
CA THR A 251 -10.99 -9.91 -36.01
C THR A 251 -11.73 -10.56 -37.19
N SER A 252 -10.99 -10.85 -38.26
CA SER A 252 -11.51 -11.52 -39.45
C SER A 252 -11.00 -12.95 -39.49
N SER A 253 -11.90 -13.92 -39.52
CA SER A 253 -11.53 -15.33 -39.69
C SER A 253 -11.04 -15.59 -41.12
N ALA A 254 -9.79 -16.07 -41.25
CA ALA A 254 -9.19 -16.36 -42.56
C ALA A 254 -9.90 -17.49 -43.32
N SER A 255 -10.62 -18.38 -42.62
CA SER A 255 -11.27 -19.55 -43.23
C SER A 255 -12.74 -19.32 -43.61
N SER A 256 -13.45 -18.44 -42.92
CA SER A 256 -14.88 -18.17 -43.18
C SER A 256 -15.17 -16.76 -43.69
N GLY A 257 -14.19 -15.84 -43.66
CA GLY A 257 -14.39 -14.43 -43.98
C GLY A 257 -15.28 -13.69 -42.97
N GLN A 258 -15.72 -14.35 -41.89
CA GLN A 258 -16.59 -13.75 -40.88
C GLN A 258 -15.79 -12.78 -40.03
N LYS A 259 -16.32 -11.55 -39.92
CA LYS A 259 -15.78 -10.46 -39.10
C LYS A 259 -16.52 -10.44 -37.76
N SER A 260 -15.79 -10.61 -36.66
CA SER A 260 -16.31 -10.43 -35.30
C SER A 260 -15.71 -9.15 -34.74
N CYS A 261 -16.54 -8.24 -34.24
CA CYS A 261 -16.09 -6.99 -33.64
C CYS A 261 -16.50 -6.95 -32.17
N ASP A 262 -15.54 -6.67 -31.31
CA ASP A 262 -15.76 -6.44 -29.89
C ASP A 262 -15.61 -4.94 -29.61
N ALA A 263 -16.54 -4.38 -28.84
CA ALA A 263 -16.46 -2.98 -28.43
C ALA A 263 -15.23 -2.75 -27.54
N ILE A 264 -14.45 -1.72 -27.87
CA ILE A 264 -13.37 -1.21 -27.03
C ILE A 264 -14.00 -0.19 -26.09
N TYR A 265 -13.80 -0.39 -24.79
CA TYR A 265 -14.26 0.53 -23.74
C TYR A 265 -13.12 1.42 -23.29
N CYS A 266 -13.37 2.73 -23.29
CA CYS A 266 -12.50 3.71 -22.67
C CYS A 266 -13.15 4.21 -21.37
N SER A 267 -12.34 4.82 -20.50
CA SER A 267 -12.79 5.49 -19.29
C SER A 267 -12.40 6.96 -19.34
N HIS A 268 -13.31 7.85 -18.95
CA HIS A 268 -12.96 9.24 -18.63
C HIS A 268 -13.46 9.60 -17.23
N PRO A 269 -12.70 10.44 -16.49
CA PRO A 269 -13.11 10.88 -15.16
C PRO A 269 -14.32 11.82 -15.27
N ARG A 270 -15.34 11.55 -14.45
CA ARG A 270 -16.49 12.43 -14.23
C ARG A 270 -16.50 12.89 -12.78
N THR A 271 -16.83 14.16 -12.55
CA THR A 271 -17.08 14.68 -11.21
C THR A 271 -18.52 14.36 -10.79
N ALA A 272 -18.69 13.55 -9.76
CA ALA A 272 -19.96 13.32 -9.08
C ALA A 272 -20.31 14.45 -8.10
N LYS A 273 -19.31 14.97 -7.37
CA LYS A 273 -19.52 16.05 -6.39
C LYS A 273 -18.36 17.03 -6.43
N THR A 274 -18.67 18.31 -6.51
CA THR A 274 -17.73 19.44 -6.64
C THR A 274 -17.29 19.96 -5.27
N PRO A 275 -16.18 20.72 -5.18
CA PRO A 275 -15.74 21.31 -3.91
C PRO A 275 -16.78 22.28 -3.35
N ARG A 276 -17.51 22.99 -4.23
CA ARG A 276 -18.62 23.88 -3.85
C ARG A 276 -19.76 23.12 -3.16
N GLU A 277 -20.12 21.94 -3.64
CA GLU A 277 -21.18 21.14 -3.03
C GLU A 277 -20.77 20.60 -1.64
N PHE A 278 -19.50 20.24 -1.46
CA PHE A 278 -18.96 19.89 -0.14
C PHE A 278 -18.97 21.08 0.82
N VAL A 279 -18.56 22.26 0.35
CA VAL A 279 -18.61 23.51 1.13
C VAL A 279 -20.03 23.88 1.53
N ASN A 280 -21.00 23.74 0.63
CA ASN A 280 -22.40 24.02 0.95
C ASN A 280 -22.97 23.06 2.01
N GLU A 281 -22.66 21.76 1.94
CA GLU A 281 -23.09 20.80 2.96
C GLU A 281 -22.46 21.10 4.34
N ALA A 282 -21.18 21.49 4.35
CA ALA A 282 -20.53 21.91 5.59
C ALA A 282 -21.13 23.23 6.12
N ALA A 283 -21.48 24.17 5.24
CA ALA A 283 -22.11 25.43 5.60
C ALA A 283 -23.46 25.22 6.30
N GLU A 284 -24.28 24.27 5.85
CA GLU A 284 -25.55 23.92 6.51
C GLU A 284 -25.32 23.53 7.99
N ARG A 285 -24.32 22.68 8.26
CA ARG A 285 -23.96 22.26 9.63
C ARG A 285 -23.38 23.40 10.47
N ILE A 286 -22.64 24.30 9.85
CA ILE A 286 -22.08 25.48 10.53
C ILE A 286 -23.18 26.47 10.91
N VAL A 287 -24.22 26.61 10.07
CA VAL A 287 -25.41 27.41 10.40
C VAL A 287 -26.18 26.80 11.58
N GLU A 288 -26.24 25.47 11.70
CA GLU A 288 -26.82 24.79 12.88
C GLU A 288 -26.07 25.13 14.19
N CYS A 289 -24.76 25.44 14.12
CA CYS A 289 -23.98 25.96 15.23
C CYS A 289 -24.23 27.45 15.56
N GLY A 290 -25.16 28.11 14.86
CA GLY A 290 -25.55 29.50 15.11
C GLY A 290 -24.73 30.54 14.35
N PHE A 291 -23.87 30.12 13.41
CA PHE A 291 -23.15 31.03 12.53
C PHE A 291 -24.03 31.51 11.36
N ARG A 292 -23.64 32.61 10.74
CA ARG A 292 -24.21 33.09 9.47
C ARG A 292 -23.16 33.06 8.37
N MET A 293 -23.56 32.66 7.16
CA MET A 293 -22.73 32.79 5.98
C MET A 293 -22.63 34.26 5.58
N VAL A 294 -21.44 34.72 5.23
CA VAL A 294 -21.15 36.13 4.89
C VAL A 294 -20.27 36.21 3.64
N ASP A 295 -20.28 37.35 2.96
CA ASP A 295 -19.44 37.59 1.78
C ASP A 295 -18.02 38.06 2.15
N PHE A 296 -17.81 38.51 3.39
CA PHE A 296 -16.56 39.09 3.84
C PHE A 296 -16.35 38.88 5.35
N VAL A 297 -15.08 38.64 5.73
CA VAL A 297 -14.62 38.59 7.12
C VAL A 297 -13.36 39.45 7.28
N PRO A 298 -13.22 40.20 8.38
CA PRO A 298 -12.03 40.98 8.65
C PRO A 298 -10.90 40.11 9.21
N GLY A 299 -9.67 40.36 8.75
CA GLY A 299 -8.46 39.76 9.31
C GLY A 299 -8.09 38.39 8.74
N VAL A 300 -7.19 37.70 9.44
CA VAL A 300 -6.65 36.39 9.05
C VAL A 300 -7.48 35.29 9.71
N VAL A 301 -7.87 34.29 8.92
CA VAL A 301 -8.62 33.11 9.35
C VAL A 301 -7.80 31.87 8.98
N ASP A 302 -6.85 31.53 9.83
CA ASP A 302 -5.86 30.48 9.58
C ASP A 302 -5.89 29.34 10.60
N ARG A 303 -6.68 29.46 11.68
CA ARG A 303 -6.74 28.47 12.75
C ARG A 303 -7.71 27.35 12.39
N ARG A 304 -7.19 26.23 11.88
CA ARG A 304 -7.98 25.05 11.54
C ARG A 304 -8.67 24.47 12.77
N VAL A 305 -9.97 24.21 12.69
CA VAL A 305 -10.71 23.45 13.70
C VAL A 305 -10.17 22.00 13.72
N PRO A 306 -9.56 21.53 14.82
CA PRO A 306 -8.76 20.31 14.83
C PRO A 306 -9.61 19.03 14.92
N ASN A 307 -10.55 18.85 14.00
CA ASN A 307 -11.32 17.61 13.85
C ASN A 307 -11.02 16.97 12.47
N PRO A 308 -10.18 15.92 12.41
CA PRO A 308 -9.79 15.27 11.15
C PRO A 308 -10.97 14.69 10.35
N ARG A 309 -12.14 14.52 10.98
CA ARG A 309 -13.34 14.00 10.30
C ARG A 309 -14.06 15.06 9.49
N ILE A 310 -13.85 16.34 9.77
CA ILE A 310 -14.35 17.42 8.93
C ILE A 310 -13.72 17.25 7.54
N GLU A 311 -12.40 17.13 7.47
CA GLU A 311 -11.73 16.83 6.21
C GLU A 311 -12.12 15.43 5.73
N GLY A 312 -12.14 14.41 6.60
CA GLY A 312 -12.31 13.01 6.18
C GLY A 312 -13.70 12.67 5.61
N ARG A 313 -14.75 13.33 6.10
CA ARG A 313 -16.15 13.06 5.69
C ARG A 313 -16.76 14.16 4.86
N LEU A 314 -16.48 15.42 5.19
CA LEU A 314 -17.04 16.57 4.46
C LEU A 314 -16.09 17.07 3.36
N TRP A 315 -14.83 16.61 3.33
CA TRP A 315 -13.82 17.00 2.34
C TRP A 315 -13.61 18.52 2.25
N VAL A 316 -13.73 19.15 3.41
CA VAL A 316 -13.46 20.58 3.63
C VAL A 316 -12.57 20.76 4.84
N LYS A 317 -11.91 21.91 4.90
CA LYS A 317 -11.16 22.41 6.04
C LYS A 317 -11.94 23.60 6.59
N VAL A 318 -12.25 23.55 7.88
CA VAL A 318 -12.89 24.67 8.57
C VAL A 318 -11.81 25.36 9.39
N ALA A 319 -11.65 26.66 9.18
CA ALA A 319 -10.74 27.48 9.97
C ALA A 319 -11.49 28.67 10.58
N VAL A 320 -11.00 29.14 11.72
CA VAL A 320 -11.49 30.28 12.46
C VAL A 320 -10.36 31.28 12.71
N ASN A 321 -10.69 32.53 13.05
CA ASN A 321 -9.70 33.53 13.44
C ASN A 321 -9.17 33.31 14.87
N ARG A 322 -9.94 32.64 15.73
CA ARG A 322 -9.58 32.35 17.13
C ARG A 322 -10.39 31.19 17.71
N PHE A 323 -9.83 30.48 18.70
CA PHE A 323 -10.54 29.44 19.46
C PHE A 323 -11.17 29.97 20.74
N ASN A 324 -10.54 30.97 21.37
CA ASN A 324 -10.91 31.44 22.70
C ASN A 324 -11.83 32.65 22.64
N GLY A 325 -12.80 32.67 23.56
CA GLY A 325 -13.66 33.82 23.82
C GLY A 325 -12.98 34.90 24.67
N THR A 326 -13.78 35.84 25.19
CA THR A 326 -13.32 36.78 26.23
C THR A 326 -12.78 36.01 27.44
N THR A 327 -11.63 36.43 27.95
CA THR A 327 -11.00 35.87 29.16
C THR A 327 -12.03 35.83 30.28
N GLY A 328 -12.31 34.64 30.82
CA GLY A 328 -13.19 34.52 31.98
C GLY A 328 -12.58 35.19 33.21
N ASP A 329 -13.40 35.44 34.23
CA ASP A 329 -13.00 36.11 35.49
C ASP A 329 -11.86 35.38 36.27
N GLY A 330 -11.43 34.20 35.81
CA GLY A 330 -10.29 33.42 36.34
C GLY A 330 -8.99 33.52 35.53
N GLY A 331 -8.92 34.32 34.47
CA GLY A 331 -7.70 34.46 33.64
C GLY A 331 -7.44 33.30 32.67
N GLU A 332 -8.14 32.17 32.82
CA GLU A 332 -8.11 31.07 31.86
C GLU A 332 -9.00 31.39 30.66
N SER A 333 -8.44 31.22 29.47
CA SER A 333 -9.17 31.42 28.22
C SER A 333 -9.90 30.12 27.88
N GLU A 334 -11.20 30.06 28.14
CA GLU A 334 -12.03 28.94 27.72
C GLU A 334 -12.25 29.00 26.20
N VAL A 335 -12.28 27.82 25.60
CA VAL A 335 -12.68 27.65 24.20
C VAL A 335 -14.10 28.17 24.02
N ASP A 336 -14.32 29.01 23.02
CA ASP A 336 -15.64 29.52 22.68
C ASP A 336 -16.60 28.35 22.36
N GLY A 337 -17.77 28.34 23.00
CA GLY A 337 -18.78 27.30 22.83
C GLY A 337 -19.21 27.12 21.37
N MET A 338 -19.18 28.19 20.56
CA MET A 338 -19.46 28.10 19.12
C MET A 338 -18.37 27.32 18.39
N VAL A 339 -17.09 27.49 18.76
CA VAL A 339 -15.97 26.74 18.18
C VAL A 339 -16.02 25.28 18.60
N LYS A 340 -16.43 25.00 19.83
CA LYS A 340 -16.72 23.63 20.27
C LYS A 340 -17.81 22.98 19.41
N CYS A 341 -18.88 23.71 19.09
CA CYS A 341 -19.89 23.22 18.16
C CYS A 341 -19.30 22.92 16.76
N LEU A 342 -18.43 23.81 16.24
CA LEU A 342 -17.73 23.56 14.96
C LEU A 342 -16.90 22.27 14.99
N TYR A 343 -16.24 21.99 16.11
CA TYR A 343 -15.52 20.74 16.30
C TYR A 343 -16.48 19.54 16.27
N ASP A 344 -17.70 19.68 16.80
CA ASP A 344 -18.68 18.58 16.90
C ASP A 344 -19.58 18.40 15.66
N ILE A 345 -19.50 19.24 14.61
CA ILE A 345 -20.34 19.14 13.39
C ILE A 345 -20.23 17.78 12.69
N VAL A 346 -19.10 17.10 12.90
CA VAL A 346 -18.92 15.70 12.57
C VAL A 346 -18.54 14.97 13.85
N GLN A 347 -19.48 14.20 14.42
CA GLN A 347 -19.28 13.49 15.68
C GLN A 347 -17.92 12.78 15.72
N PRO A 348 -17.14 12.93 16.80
CA PRO A 348 -15.88 12.24 16.96
C PRO A 348 -16.10 10.72 17.05
N PRO A 349 -15.07 9.91 16.80
CA PRO A 349 -15.16 8.47 17.01
C PRO A 349 -15.40 8.18 18.49
N THR A 350 -16.34 7.31 18.82
CA THR A 350 -16.36 6.64 20.12
C THR A 350 -15.32 5.52 20.04
N TRP A 351 -14.09 5.80 20.47
CA TRP A 351 -13.03 4.78 20.56
C TRP A 351 -13.10 4.01 21.86
#